data_AF-A0A8J7G8W4-F1
#
_entry.id   AF-A0A8J7G8W4-F1
#
_cell.length_a   1.000
_cell.length_b   1.000
_cell.length_c   1.000
_cell.angle_alpha   90.00
_cell.angle_beta   90.00
_cell.angle_gamma   90.00
#
_symmetry.space_group_name_H-M   'P 1'
#
loop_
_entity.id
_entity.type
_entity.pdbx_description
1 polymer ?
#
loop_
_entity_poly.entity_id
_entity_poly.type
_entity_poly.pdbx_seq_one_letter_code
_entity_poly.pdbx_strand_id
1 'polypeptide(L)'
;MSKQKINGLIKKKVKNTTLKPSVPIKKIQDDDFGYSIQRNSPLLHKKESSGQKQFHVSAANLSNRSPLTKENGKSIKITKEVLDEIQLLGSFINESVIYKIIGELLDSYIQNELSERQQRQFEFILRKNTDISS
;
A
#
# COMPACT_ATOMS: atom_id res chain seq x y z
N MET A 1 -67.47 -7.69 51.43
CA MET A 1 -67.72 -6.94 50.17
C MET A 1 -66.91 -5.64 50.19
N SER A 2 -66.26 -5.30 49.08
CA SER A 2 -65.63 -4.00 48.74
C SER A 2 -64.11 -3.80 48.93
N LYS A 3 -63.38 -4.20 47.87
CA LYS A 3 -62.34 -3.47 47.10
C LYS A 3 -61.33 -2.57 47.86
N GLN A 4 -60.14 -3.11 48.08
CA GLN A 4 -58.92 -2.29 48.18
C GLN A 4 -58.22 -2.22 46.81
N LYS A 5 -58.12 -1.00 46.28
CA LYS A 5 -57.42 -0.67 45.02
C LYS A 5 -55.91 -0.73 45.27
N ILE A 6 -55.21 -1.67 44.62
CA ILE A 6 -53.75 -1.71 44.61
C ILE A 6 -53.27 -0.66 43.60
N ASN A 7 -52.99 0.54 44.08
CA ASN A 7 -52.28 1.57 43.33
C ASN A 7 -50.81 1.19 43.21
N GLY A 8 -50.49 0.32 42.24
CA GLY A 8 -49.11 -0.01 41.88
C GLY A 8 -48.50 1.03 40.95
N LEU A 9 -48.25 2.25 41.45
CA LEU A 9 -47.51 3.26 40.70
C LEU A 9 -46.04 2.84 40.66
N ILE A 10 -45.60 2.25 39.55
CA ILE A 10 -44.20 1.90 39.33
C ILE A 10 -43.38 3.20 39.32
N LYS A 11 -42.73 3.51 40.44
CA LYS A 11 -41.73 4.57 40.51
C LYS A 11 -40.49 4.10 39.74
N LYS A 12 -40.31 4.58 38.51
CA LYS A 12 -39.05 4.38 37.77
C LYS A 12 -37.92 4.99 38.60
N LYS A 13 -37.00 4.16 39.09
CA LYS A 13 -35.74 4.63 39.69
C LYS A 13 -34.94 5.31 38.57
N VAL A 14 -34.88 6.63 38.57
CA VAL A 14 -33.94 7.39 37.74
C VAL A 14 -32.54 7.02 38.24
N LYS A 15 -31.81 6.23 37.45
CA LYS A 15 -30.38 6.03 37.68
C LYS A 15 -29.69 7.33 37.29
N ASN A 16 -29.34 8.14 38.29
CA ASN A 16 -28.44 9.27 38.09
C ASN A 16 -27.04 8.71 37.87
N THR A 17 -26.76 8.21 36.67
CA THR A 17 -25.39 7.89 36.26
C THR A 17 -24.74 9.19 35.83
N THR A 18 -24.29 9.98 36.80
CA THR A 18 -23.38 11.09 36.52
C THR A 18 -22.00 10.48 36.25
N LEU A 19 -21.77 10.02 35.01
CA LEU A 19 -20.45 9.61 34.57
C LEU A 19 -19.54 10.84 34.63
N LYS A 20 -18.49 10.77 35.47
CA LYS A 20 -17.45 11.79 35.47
C LYS A 20 -16.71 11.72 34.14
N PRO A 21 -16.38 12.85 33.50
CA PRO A 21 -15.56 12.85 32.30
C PRO A 21 -14.17 12.26 32.62
N SER A 22 -13.59 11.55 31.65
CA SER A 22 -12.25 11.00 31.79
C SER A 22 -11.22 12.12 31.94
N VAL A 23 -10.29 11.94 32.87
CA VAL A 23 -9.17 12.86 33.08
C VAL A 23 -8.23 12.74 31.87
N PRO A 24 -7.75 13.86 31.30
CA PRO A 24 -6.81 13.83 30.19
C PRO A 24 -5.51 13.14 30.63
N ILE A 25 -5.21 12.01 29.98
CA ILE A 25 -3.97 11.26 30.17
C ILE A 25 -2.86 12.08 29.50
N LYS A 26 -1.88 12.53 30.30
CA LYS A 26 -0.63 13.04 29.75
C LYS A 26 0.11 11.86 29.14
N LYS A 27 0.37 11.90 27.84
CA LYS A 27 1.18 10.91 27.13
C LYS A 27 2.59 10.96 27.72
N ILE A 28 2.89 10.06 28.63
CA ILE A 28 4.26 9.67 28.93
C ILE A 28 4.59 8.68 27.81
N GLN A 29 5.56 9.04 26.98
CA GLN A 29 6.11 8.12 26.00
C GLN A 29 6.86 7.06 26.81
N ASP A 30 6.24 5.90 27.02
CA ASP A 30 6.97 4.74 27.46
C ASP A 30 7.81 4.28 26.27
N ASP A 31 9.13 4.44 26.39
CA ASP A 31 10.15 4.07 25.40
C ASP A 31 10.31 2.54 25.31
N ASP A 32 9.21 1.82 25.06
CA ASP A 32 9.19 0.34 24.99
C ASP A 32 9.51 -0.20 23.58
N PHE A 33 9.94 0.68 22.67
CA PHE A 33 10.56 0.31 21.41
C PHE A 33 11.79 1.19 21.23
N GLY A 34 12.97 0.58 21.18
CA GLY A 34 14.29 1.22 21.16
C GLY A 34 14.62 2.07 19.93
N TYR A 35 13.73 2.96 19.51
CA TYR A 35 14.00 3.97 18.49
C TYR A 35 14.21 5.33 19.16
N SER A 36 15.45 5.61 19.55
CA SER A 36 15.83 6.97 19.93
C SER A 36 15.82 7.87 18.69
N ILE A 37 14.74 8.61 18.46
CA ILE A 37 14.74 9.69 17.47
C ILE A 37 15.46 10.88 18.09
N GLN A 38 16.74 11.06 17.76
CA GLN A 38 17.46 12.29 18.05
C GLN A 38 16.86 13.42 17.21
N ARG A 39 15.97 14.22 17.81
CA ARG A 39 15.48 15.48 17.21
C ARG A 39 16.44 16.60 17.56
N ASN A 40 17.42 16.83 16.70
CA ASN A 40 18.12 18.10 16.64
C ASN A 40 17.65 18.88 15.40
N SER A 41 16.87 19.93 15.63
CA SER A 41 16.75 21.10 14.76
C SER A 41 16.90 22.31 15.69
N PRO A 42 17.44 23.49 15.26
CA PRO A 42 16.97 24.19 14.06
C PRO A 42 18.02 25.02 13.29
N LEU A 43 17.68 25.44 12.06
CA LEU A 43 17.64 26.85 11.57
C LEU A 43 17.85 26.99 10.05
N LEU A 44 16.84 27.59 9.42
CA LEU A 44 16.88 28.56 8.31
C LEU A 44 18.09 28.56 7.35
N HIS A 45 17.83 28.32 6.07
CA HIS A 45 18.26 29.24 5.01
C HIS A 45 17.32 29.22 3.79
N LYS A 46 16.65 30.35 3.60
CA LYS A 46 15.96 30.80 2.39
C LYS A 46 17.02 31.25 1.38
N LYS A 47 17.08 30.67 0.18
CA LYS A 47 17.48 31.35 -1.07
C LYS A 47 16.82 30.69 -2.29
N GLU A 48 16.54 31.56 -3.24
CA GLU A 48 15.65 31.42 -4.38
C GLU A 48 16.30 30.74 -5.60
N SER A 49 15.43 30.37 -6.54
CA SER A 49 15.63 30.29 -8.00
C SER A 49 16.40 29.10 -8.58
N SER A 50 15.65 28.21 -9.24
CA SER A 50 15.78 27.96 -10.68
C SER A 50 14.68 27.01 -11.15
N GLY A 51 13.89 27.44 -12.14
CA GLY A 51 12.72 26.72 -12.64
C GLY A 51 13.04 25.33 -13.18
N GLN A 52 12.22 24.36 -12.79
CA GLN A 52 12.20 23.03 -13.37
C GLN A 52 11.69 23.13 -14.81
N LYS A 53 12.61 23.02 -15.78
CA LYS A 53 12.25 22.72 -17.17
C LYS A 53 11.75 21.27 -17.20
N GLN A 54 10.46 21.10 -17.44
CA GLN A 54 9.87 19.81 -17.80
C GLN A 54 10.50 19.39 -19.14
N PHE A 55 11.28 18.31 -19.14
CA PHE A 55 11.74 17.68 -20.38
C PHE A 55 10.60 16.83 -20.94
N HIS A 56 9.76 17.45 -21.78
CA HIS A 56 8.89 16.72 -22.68
C HIS A 56 9.76 16.24 -23.86
N VAL A 57 10.25 15.01 -23.79
CA VAL A 57 10.88 14.38 -24.96
C VAL A 57 9.75 13.97 -25.90
N SER A 58 9.46 14.85 -26.86
CA SER A 58 8.60 14.56 -28.00
C SER A 58 9.28 13.50 -28.86
N ALA A 59 8.97 12.23 -28.63
CA ALA A 59 9.33 11.15 -29.53
C ALA A 59 8.49 11.25 -30.82
N ALA A 60 8.87 12.18 -31.69
CA ALA A 60 8.48 12.12 -33.09
C ALA A 60 9.20 10.92 -33.72
N ASN A 61 8.47 9.84 -33.97
CA ASN A 61 8.53 8.96 -35.15
C ASN A 61 7.65 7.72 -34.91
N LEU A 62 6.36 7.85 -35.22
CA LEU A 62 5.49 6.71 -35.51
C LEU A 62 5.71 6.31 -36.97
N SER A 63 6.10 5.06 -37.23
CA SER A 63 5.59 4.36 -38.41
C SER A 63 5.79 2.85 -38.32
N ASN A 64 4.67 2.13 -38.34
CA ASN A 64 4.49 0.76 -38.79
C ASN A 64 4.95 -0.38 -37.88
N ARG A 65 4.15 -0.72 -36.86
CA ARG A 65 3.95 -2.13 -36.46
C ARG A 65 2.46 -2.38 -36.15
N SER A 66 1.94 -3.40 -36.84
CA SER A 66 0.70 -4.18 -36.71
C SER A 66 -0.26 -3.87 -35.54
N PRO A 67 -1.59 -3.95 -35.72
CA PRO A 67 -2.53 -3.96 -34.60
C PRO A 67 -2.44 -5.31 -33.91
N LEU A 68 -1.39 -5.48 -33.08
CA LEU A 68 -1.36 -6.53 -32.10
C LEU A 68 -2.50 -6.22 -31.11
N THR A 69 -3.32 -7.23 -30.87
CA THR A 69 -4.38 -7.30 -29.87
C THR A 69 -4.15 -6.33 -28.72
N LYS A 70 -5.17 -5.52 -28.39
CA LYS A 70 -5.15 -4.66 -27.20
C LYS A 70 -5.15 -5.56 -25.97
N GLU A 71 -3.98 -6.11 -25.64
CA GLU A 71 -3.68 -6.62 -24.32
C GLU A 71 -4.03 -5.46 -23.37
N ASN A 72 -5.01 -5.63 -22.49
CA ASN A 72 -5.33 -4.62 -21.47
C ASN A 72 -4.21 -4.61 -20.42
N GLY A 73 -3.00 -4.24 -20.84
CA GLY A 73 -1.80 -4.21 -20.03
C GLY A 73 -1.96 -3.13 -18.96
N LYS A 74 -2.05 -3.55 -17.70
CA LYS A 74 -1.99 -2.64 -16.57
C LYS A 74 -0.56 -2.11 -16.48
N SER A 75 -0.39 -0.79 -16.50
CA SER A 75 0.91 -0.17 -16.30
C SER A 75 1.22 -0.05 -14.81
N ILE A 76 2.46 -0.35 -14.45
CA ILE A 76 2.98 -0.18 -13.08
C ILE A 76 3.99 0.97 -13.14
N LYS A 77 3.85 1.93 -12.23
CA LYS A 77 4.84 3.01 -12.07
C LYS A 77 5.98 2.49 -11.22
N ILE A 78 7.19 2.54 -11.74
CA ILE A 78 8.42 2.19 -11.04
C ILE A 78 9.37 3.39 -10.99
N THR A 79 10.28 3.39 -10.02
CA THR A 79 11.32 4.42 -9.93
C THR A 79 12.32 4.27 -11.08
N LYS A 80 13.02 5.37 -11.41
CA LYS A 80 14.01 5.37 -12.49
C LYS A 80 15.14 4.38 -12.23
N GLU A 81 15.63 4.31 -11.01
CA GLU A 81 16.70 3.40 -10.60
C GLU A 81 16.36 1.93 -10.92
N VAL A 82 15.14 1.50 -10.55
CA VAL A 82 14.65 0.14 -10.84
C VAL A 82 14.49 -0.10 -12.33
N LEU A 83 14.03 0.90 -13.09
CA LEU A 83 13.93 0.78 -14.54
C LEU A 83 15.31 0.60 -15.20
N ASP A 84 16.29 1.38 -14.77
CA ASP A 84 17.66 1.31 -15.29
C ASP A 84 18.30 -0.06 -14.96
N GLU A 85 18.07 -0.59 -13.75
CA GLU A 85 18.51 -1.94 -13.36
C GLU A 85 17.86 -3.04 -14.21
N ILE A 86 16.55 -2.96 -14.45
CA ILE A 86 15.84 -3.95 -15.29
C ILE A 86 16.34 -3.87 -16.75
N GLN A 87 16.61 -2.67 -17.26
CA GLN A 87 17.18 -2.51 -18.61
C GLN A 87 18.59 -3.09 -18.72
N LEU A 88 19.42 -2.87 -17.70
CA LEU A 88 20.75 -3.47 -17.63
C LEU A 88 20.64 -5.01 -17.57
N LEU A 89 19.71 -5.54 -16.78
CA LEU A 89 19.47 -6.98 -16.71
C LEU A 89 19.06 -7.57 -18.07
N GLY A 90 18.21 -6.87 -18.81
CA GLY A 90 17.81 -7.25 -20.16
C GLY A 90 18.98 -7.41 -21.13
N SER A 91 20.05 -6.63 -20.95
CA SER A 91 21.27 -6.76 -21.76
C SER A 91 22.04 -8.07 -21.52
N PHE A 92 21.94 -8.66 -20.32
CA PHE A 92 22.58 -9.94 -20.02
C PHE A 92 21.76 -11.15 -20.51
N ILE A 93 20.43 -11.01 -20.55
CA ILE A 93 19.50 -12.08 -20.91
C ILE A 93 19.14 -12.03 -22.42
N ASN A 94 19.59 -10.99 -23.13
CA ASN A 94 19.19 -10.68 -24.52
C ASN A 94 17.67 -10.49 -24.69
N GLU A 95 16.97 -10.06 -23.63
CA GLU A 95 15.55 -9.75 -23.67
C GLU A 95 15.34 -8.25 -23.53
N SER A 96 14.53 -7.69 -24.42
CA SER A 96 14.27 -6.24 -24.49
C SER A 96 12.90 -5.87 -23.90
N VAL A 97 12.01 -6.84 -23.75
CA VAL A 97 10.66 -6.63 -23.25
C VAL A 97 10.66 -6.72 -21.72
N ILE A 98 10.55 -5.55 -21.07
CA ILE A 98 10.54 -5.39 -19.61
C ILE A 98 9.63 -6.39 -18.90
N TYR A 99 8.40 -6.61 -19.38
CA TYR A 99 7.46 -7.52 -18.73
C TYR A 99 7.91 -8.99 -18.75
N LYS A 100 8.68 -9.41 -19.76
CA LYS A 100 9.24 -10.75 -19.82
C LYS A 100 10.40 -10.91 -18.84
N ILE A 101 11.28 -9.90 -18.78
CA ILE A 101 12.38 -9.87 -17.79
C ILE A 101 11.81 -9.97 -16.37
N ILE A 102 10.74 -9.21 -16.08
CA ILE A 102 10.05 -9.29 -14.79
C ILE A 102 9.45 -10.69 -14.55
N GLY A 103 8.87 -11.31 -15.59
CA GLY A 103 8.36 -12.68 -15.50
C GLY A 103 9.44 -13.68 -15.10
N GLU A 104 10.59 -13.66 -15.77
CA GLU A 104 11.72 -14.55 -15.45
C GLU A 104 12.30 -14.29 -14.05
N LEU A 105 12.37 -13.03 -13.63
CA LEU A 105 12.77 -12.66 -12.27
C LEU A 105 11.81 -13.24 -11.23
N LEU A 106 10.50 -13.14 -11.47
CA LEU A 106 9.48 -13.69 -10.58
C LEU A 106 9.58 -15.22 -10.52
N ASP A 107 9.68 -15.88 -11.67
CA ASP A 107 9.78 -17.35 -11.73
C ASP A 107 11.03 -17.86 -11.00
N SER A 108 12.17 -17.21 -11.22
CA SER A 108 13.42 -17.53 -10.52
C SER A 108 13.30 -17.33 -9.01
N TYR A 109 12.69 -16.24 -8.56
CA TYR A 109 12.48 -15.98 -7.13
C TYR A 109 11.53 -17.02 -6.51
N ILE A 110 10.45 -17.37 -7.20
CA ILE A 110 9.49 -18.37 -6.72
C ILE A 110 10.16 -19.73 -6.55
N GLN A 111 10.97 -20.14 -7.53
CA GLN A 111 11.62 -21.45 -7.52
C GLN A 111 12.76 -21.54 -6.50
N ASN A 112 13.55 -20.47 -6.34
CA ASN A 112 14.80 -20.53 -5.59
C ASN A 112 14.69 -19.97 -4.16
N GLU A 113 13.83 -18.98 -3.91
CA GLU A 113 13.78 -18.25 -2.64
C GLU A 113 12.54 -18.57 -1.80
N LEU A 114 11.43 -18.98 -2.43
CA LEU A 114 10.21 -19.29 -1.68
C LEU A 114 10.23 -20.70 -1.09
N SER A 115 9.83 -20.80 0.18
CA SER A 115 9.51 -22.09 0.79
C SER A 115 8.29 -22.74 0.13
N GLU A 116 8.20 -24.06 0.21
CA GLU A 116 7.06 -24.83 -0.33
C GLU A 116 5.69 -24.29 0.15
N ARG A 117 5.61 -23.88 1.42
CA ARG A 117 4.39 -23.28 1.97
C ARG A 117 4.05 -21.96 1.29
N GLN A 118 5.04 -21.11 1.04
CA GLN A 118 4.86 -19.81 0.38
C GLN A 118 4.51 -19.99 -1.11
N GLN A 119 5.12 -20.95 -1.80
CA GLN A 119 4.79 -21.29 -3.18
C GLN A 119 3.31 -21.69 -3.32
N ARG A 120 2.83 -22.60 -2.46
CA ARG A 120 1.40 -23.00 -2.43
C ARG A 120 0.47 -21.82 -2.17
N GLN A 121 0.86 -20.89 -1.29
CA GLN A 121 0.08 -19.67 -1.03
C GLN A 121 0.05 -18.74 -2.24
N PHE A 122 1.19 -18.57 -2.90
CA PHE A 122 1.32 -17.75 -4.10
C PHE A 122 0.43 -18.28 -5.24
N GLU A 123 0.48 -19.59 -5.50
CA GLU A 123 -0.38 -20.27 -6.50
C GLU A 123 -1.87 -20.12 -6.18
N PHE A 124 -2.25 -20.30 -4.92
CA PHE A 124 -3.63 -20.13 -4.49
C PHE A 124 -4.16 -18.71 -4.75
N ILE A 125 -3.36 -17.69 -4.43
CA ILE A 125 -3.72 -16.29 -4.67
C ILE A 125 -3.82 -16.00 -6.17
N LEU A 126 -2.88 -16.49 -6.98
CA LEU A 126 -2.92 -16.34 -8.43
C LEU A 126 -4.19 -16.93 -9.02
N ARG A 127 -4.53 -18.17 -8.68
CA ARG A 127 -5.75 -18.85 -9.16
C ARG A 127 -7.02 -18.10 -8.78
N LYS A 128 -7.10 -17.62 -7.54
CA LYS A 128 -8.25 -16.82 -7.10
C LYS A 128 -8.42 -15.55 -7.94
N ASN A 129 -7.33 -14.88 -8.31
CA ASN A 129 -7.39 -13.64 -9.09
C ASN A 129 -7.79 -13.88 -10.56
N THR A 130 -7.42 -15.03 -11.13
CA THR A 130 -7.87 -15.43 -12.48
C THR A 130 -9.35 -15.78 -12.50
N ASP A 131 -9.83 -16.47 -11.47
CA ASP A 131 -11.23 -16.88 -11.35
C ASP A 131 -12.18 -15.68 -11.16
N ILE A 132 -11.71 -14.58 -10.54
CA ILE A 132 -12.49 -13.32 -10.41
C ILE A 132 -12.58 -12.55 -11.74
N SER A 133 -11.65 -12.79 -12.66
CA SER A 133 -11.56 -12.04 -13.93
C SER A 133 -12.22 -12.78 -15.11
N SER A 134 -12.78 -13.97 -14.87
CA SER A 134 -13.43 -14.84 -15.86
C SER A 134 -14.95 -14.74 -15.75
#